data_AF-A0A381RA85-F1
#
_entry.id   AF-A0A381RA85-F1
#
_cell.length_a   1.000
_cell.length_b   1.000
_cell.length_c   1.000
_cell.angle_alpha   90.00
_cell.angle_beta   90.00
_cell.angle_gamma   90.00
#
_symmetry.space_group_name_H-M   'P 1'
#
loop_
_entity.id
_entity.type
_entity.pdbx_description
1 polymer ?
#
loop_
_entity_poly.entity_id
_entity_poly.type
_entity_poly.pdbx_seq_one_letter_code
_entity_poly.pdbx_strand_id
1 'polypeptide(L)'
;MFPECIECRGTKGMCGIDPCPLLAEVRGRLPQLEPTSVGEMSGPSPPALFVGRYGYPDVRAGPSASWVPETVQSDAATASGDPAELFGRPLEEVAARHANLITGGRRMTVSSTASPDDVLEATQVIAMSSGSVDVEMDFERPIPIGGNPTFDSMSTPLGPSGDVLRAEVVGHANIPRKVDSVIGETDLPASEAAGELTNSGIGEAQISRLLSSGLLGKKKRRKLVPTRWGITDTDDMLSKRLWSDVRYHPPIDKVLVFE
;
A
#
# COMPACT_ATOMS: atom_id res chain seq x y z
N MET A 1 29.58 -0.60 7.56
CA MET A 1 28.76 -1.13 6.44
C MET A 1 29.62 -1.02 5.19
N PHE A 2 29.93 -2.14 4.54
CA PHE A 2 30.77 -2.14 3.34
C PHE A 2 30.01 -1.46 2.18
N PRO A 3 30.66 -0.67 1.30
CA PRO A 3 30.00 0.01 0.17
C PRO A 3 29.16 -0.94 -0.69
N GLU A 4 29.65 -2.17 -0.87
CA GLU A 4 29.02 -3.23 -1.64
C GLU A 4 27.68 -3.65 -1.03
N CYS A 5 27.47 -3.49 0.29
CA CYS A 5 26.19 -3.77 0.93
C CYS A 5 25.09 -2.80 0.48
N ILE A 6 25.42 -1.55 0.17
CA ILE A 6 24.46 -0.52 -0.29
C ILE A 6 23.95 -0.84 -1.70
N GLU A 7 24.84 -1.34 -2.56
CA GLU A 7 24.48 -1.76 -3.93
C GLU A 7 23.81 -3.14 -3.96
N CYS A 8 24.25 -4.04 -3.08
CA CYS A 8 23.73 -5.40 -2.94
C CYS A 8 22.33 -5.42 -2.33
N ARG A 9 22.09 -4.53 -1.35
CA ARG A 9 20.85 -4.45 -0.54
C ARG A 9 20.38 -5.79 0.02
N GLY A 10 21.33 -6.71 0.24
CA GLY A 10 21.05 -8.08 0.69
C GLY A 10 20.39 -8.99 -0.34
N THR A 11 20.08 -8.53 -1.55
CA THR A 11 19.36 -9.31 -2.58
C THR A 11 20.27 -9.87 -3.67
N LYS A 12 21.44 -9.25 -3.91
CA LYS A 12 22.34 -9.62 -5.02
C LYS A 12 23.48 -10.57 -4.64
N GLY A 13 23.69 -10.83 -3.34
CA GLY A 13 24.77 -11.71 -2.89
C GLY A 13 26.20 -11.26 -3.26
N MET A 14 26.44 -9.97 -3.49
CA MET A 14 27.74 -9.45 -3.99
C MET A 14 28.93 -9.74 -3.07
N CYS A 15 28.68 -9.97 -1.77
CA CYS A 15 29.72 -10.33 -0.80
C CYS A 15 29.96 -11.85 -0.68
N GLY A 16 29.20 -12.69 -1.37
CA GLY A 16 29.34 -14.16 -1.33
C GLY A 16 28.93 -14.83 -0.02
N ILE A 17 28.33 -14.09 0.93
CA ILE A 17 27.89 -14.62 2.23
C ILE A 17 26.40 -14.98 2.17
N ASP A 18 26.07 -16.25 2.40
CA ASP A 18 24.70 -16.78 2.42
C ASP A 18 24.43 -17.56 3.73
N PRO A 19 23.41 -17.19 4.53
CA PRO A 19 22.51 -16.04 4.35
C PRO A 19 23.19 -14.70 4.67
N CYS A 20 22.70 -13.61 4.04
CA CYS A 20 23.17 -12.26 4.31
C CYS A 20 23.04 -11.92 5.81
N PRO A 21 24.13 -11.59 6.54
CA PRO A 21 24.09 -11.39 7.99
C PRO A 21 23.17 -10.25 8.42
N LEU A 22 23.09 -9.17 7.64
CA LEU A 22 22.22 -8.02 7.91
C LEU A 22 20.74 -8.40 7.82
N LEU A 23 20.36 -9.18 6.80
CA LEU A 23 18.99 -9.66 6.65
C LEU A 23 18.65 -10.72 7.70
N ALA A 24 19.62 -11.56 8.09
CA ALA A 24 19.45 -12.53 9.16
C ALA A 24 19.16 -11.84 10.50
N GLU A 25 19.87 -10.76 10.82
CA GLU A 25 19.61 -9.95 12.01
C GLU A 25 18.22 -9.32 11.99
N VAL A 26 17.82 -8.70 10.86
CA VAL A 26 16.48 -8.11 10.71
C VAL A 26 15.38 -9.18 10.84
N ARG A 27 15.57 -10.35 10.23
CA ARG A 27 14.64 -11.49 10.37
C ARG A 27 14.49 -11.96 11.81
N GLY A 28 15.59 -12.00 12.58
CA GLY A 28 15.55 -12.36 13.99
C GLY A 28 14.75 -11.40 14.87
N ARG A 29 14.51 -10.16 14.40
CA ARG A 29 13.71 -9.14 15.10
C ARG A 29 12.26 -9.07 14.64
N LEU A 30 11.92 -9.75 13.54
CA LEU A 30 10.56 -9.78 13.02
C LEU A 30 9.68 -10.77 13.81
N PRO A 31 8.37 -10.50 13.95
CA PRO A 31 7.44 -11.43 14.57
C PRO A 31 7.52 -12.79 13.86
N GLN A 32 7.75 -13.86 14.63
CA GLN A 32 7.72 -15.22 14.11
C GLN A 32 6.28 -15.73 14.19
N LEU A 33 5.72 -16.12 13.06
CA LEU A 33 4.43 -16.80 12.99
C LEU A 33 4.68 -18.30 12.83
N GLU A 34 3.88 -19.13 13.49
CA GLU A 34 3.94 -20.58 13.31
C GLU A 34 3.66 -20.95 11.85
N PRO A 35 4.52 -21.76 11.20
CA PRO A 35 4.35 -22.16 9.82
C PRO A 35 2.98 -22.79 9.58
N THR A 36 2.16 -22.15 8.76
CA THR A 36 0.79 -22.58 8.44
C THR A 36 0.51 -22.34 6.95
N SER A 37 -0.51 -22.98 6.39
CA SER A 37 -0.96 -22.73 5.03
C SER A 37 -2.42 -22.29 5.03
N VAL A 38 -2.74 -21.24 4.27
CA VAL A 38 -4.07 -20.62 4.27
C VAL A 38 -4.62 -20.59 2.84
N GLY A 39 -5.73 -21.31 2.63
CA GLY A 39 -6.46 -21.33 1.35
C GLY A 39 -7.57 -20.28 1.26
N GLU A 40 -8.14 -19.91 2.40
CA GLU A 40 -9.19 -18.90 2.54
C GLU A 40 -8.84 -18.03 3.72
N MET A 41 -9.06 -16.71 3.63
CA MET A 41 -8.85 -15.82 4.75
C MET A 41 -9.95 -14.79 4.88
N SER A 42 -10.23 -14.43 6.12
CA SER A 42 -11.07 -13.30 6.50
C SER A 42 -10.29 -12.46 7.52
N GLY A 43 -10.28 -11.15 7.33
CA GLY A 43 -9.60 -10.27 8.27
C GLY A 43 -9.59 -8.80 7.88
N PRO A 44 -9.13 -7.94 8.82
CA PRO A 44 -9.11 -6.51 8.61
C PRO A 44 -8.00 -6.09 7.63
N SER A 45 -8.35 -5.30 6.63
CA SER A 45 -7.40 -4.58 5.75
C SER A 45 -7.13 -3.17 6.27
N PRO A 46 -5.90 -2.83 6.70
CA PRO A 46 -5.54 -1.48 7.14
C PRO A 46 -5.30 -0.56 5.93
N PRO A 47 -6.41 -0.04 5.40
CA PRO A 47 -6.76 0.08 3.98
C PRO A 47 -5.56 -0.13 3.04
N ALA A 48 -5.15 -1.39 2.86
CA ALA A 48 -3.91 -1.75 2.19
C ALA A 48 -4.21 -2.51 0.89
N LEU A 49 -3.48 -2.17 -0.16
CA LEU A 49 -3.58 -2.78 -1.48
C LEU A 49 -2.23 -2.74 -2.18
N PHE A 50 -2.07 -3.60 -3.18
CA PHE A 50 -0.88 -3.62 -4.00
C PHE A 50 -1.22 -3.68 -5.48
N VAL A 51 -0.52 -2.86 -6.27
CA VAL A 51 -0.52 -2.90 -7.74
C VAL A 51 0.92 -3.05 -8.21
N GLY A 52 1.22 -4.21 -8.81
CA GLY A 52 2.54 -4.57 -9.27
C GLY A 52 2.96 -3.83 -10.54
N ARG A 53 4.27 -3.61 -10.70
CA ARG A 53 4.90 -3.02 -11.90
C ARG A 53 5.29 -4.05 -12.96
N TYR A 54 5.51 -5.30 -12.55
CA TYR A 54 5.97 -6.35 -13.43
C TYR A 54 4.81 -6.85 -14.30
N GLY A 55 5.05 -6.94 -15.62
CA GLY A 55 4.05 -7.36 -16.60
C GLY A 55 3.26 -6.23 -17.26
N TYR A 56 3.50 -4.97 -16.89
CA TYR A 56 2.78 -3.82 -17.47
C TYR A 56 2.73 -3.89 -19.01
N PRO A 57 1.54 -3.77 -19.64
CA PRO A 57 0.28 -3.24 -19.10
C PRO A 57 -0.62 -4.26 -18.37
N ASP A 58 -0.21 -5.51 -18.23
CA ASP A 58 -0.94 -6.53 -17.46
C ASP A 58 -0.32 -6.68 -16.07
N VAL A 59 -0.98 -6.09 -15.08
CA VAL A 59 -0.45 -5.94 -13.73
C VAL A 59 -1.13 -6.89 -12.78
N ARG A 60 -0.41 -7.31 -11.75
CA ARG A 60 -1.01 -8.01 -10.60
C ARG A 60 -1.54 -6.96 -9.62
N ALA A 61 -2.83 -6.96 -9.36
CA ALA A 61 -3.46 -6.04 -8.43
C ALA A 61 -4.39 -6.78 -7.46
N GLY A 62 -4.51 -6.28 -6.25
CA GLY A 62 -5.48 -6.80 -5.28
C GLY A 62 -5.30 -6.23 -3.88
N PRO A 63 -6.20 -6.63 -2.95
CA PRO A 63 -6.20 -6.14 -1.58
C PRO A 63 -5.15 -6.85 -0.72
N SER A 64 -4.77 -6.20 0.38
CA SER A 64 -3.91 -6.77 1.41
C SER A 64 -4.65 -6.75 2.74
N ALA A 65 -4.64 -7.86 3.47
CA ALA A 65 -5.33 -7.97 4.75
C ALA A 65 -4.45 -8.63 5.80
N SER A 66 -4.66 -8.23 7.06
CA SER A 66 -4.02 -8.86 8.19
C SER A 66 -4.63 -10.24 8.41
N TRP A 67 -3.77 -11.25 8.51
CA TRP A 67 -4.20 -12.54 9.00
C TRP A 67 -4.12 -12.53 10.52
N VAL A 68 -5.29 -12.48 11.16
CA VAL A 68 -5.41 -12.54 12.62
C VAL A 68 -6.00 -13.90 12.97
N PRO A 69 -5.24 -14.80 13.61
CA PRO A 69 -5.84 -16.00 14.19
C PRO A 69 -6.94 -15.59 15.18
N GLU A 70 -8.10 -16.25 15.14
CA GLU A 70 -9.28 -15.94 15.98
C GLU A 70 -8.98 -15.82 17.49
N THR A 71 -7.85 -16.37 17.93
CA THR A 71 -7.39 -16.38 19.32
C THR A 71 -6.69 -15.10 19.78
N VAL A 72 -6.35 -14.18 18.88
CA VAL A 72 -5.64 -12.93 19.20
C VAL A 72 -6.53 -11.74 18.87
N GLN A 73 -7.23 -11.21 19.87
CA GLN A 73 -7.78 -9.85 19.79
C GLN A 73 -6.60 -8.88 19.71
N SER A 74 -6.16 -8.59 18.49
CA SER A 74 -5.22 -7.51 18.24
C SER A 74 -6.04 -6.26 17.92
N ASP A 75 -5.65 -5.12 18.49
CA ASP A 75 -6.17 -3.78 18.17
C ASP A 75 -5.88 -3.35 16.71
N ALA A 76 -5.47 -4.29 15.85
CA ALA A 76 -5.19 -4.12 14.42
C ALA A 76 -6.38 -3.59 13.62
N ALA A 77 -7.60 -3.71 14.15
CA ALA A 77 -8.81 -3.09 13.61
C ALA A 77 -8.73 -1.55 13.54
N THR A 78 -7.78 -0.91 14.23
CA THR A 78 -7.71 0.55 14.39
C THR A 78 -6.57 1.21 13.61
N ALA A 79 -5.73 0.44 12.91
CA ALA A 79 -4.60 1.02 12.18
C ALA A 79 -5.11 1.80 10.96
N SER A 80 -4.94 3.13 10.95
CA SER A 80 -5.12 3.89 9.73
C SER A 80 -4.03 3.48 8.76
N GLY A 81 -4.30 3.49 7.45
CA GLY A 81 -3.33 3.12 6.42
C GLY A 81 -2.24 4.18 6.20
N ASP A 82 -2.05 5.13 7.12
CA ASP A 82 -1.13 6.26 6.97
C ASP A 82 0.30 5.89 7.45
N PRO A 83 1.34 6.03 6.62
CA PRO A 83 2.74 5.91 7.05
C PRO A 83 3.17 6.91 8.12
N ALA A 84 2.53 8.09 8.22
CA ALA A 84 2.90 9.13 9.18
C ALA A 84 2.77 8.65 10.65
N GLU A 85 1.83 7.75 10.93
CA GLU A 85 1.62 7.16 12.27
C GLU A 85 2.81 6.32 12.77
N LEU A 86 3.70 5.94 11.86
CA LEU A 86 4.91 5.17 12.18
C LEU A 86 6.09 6.04 12.59
N PHE A 87 5.98 7.37 12.45
CA PHE A 87 7.06 8.27 12.84
C PHE A 87 7.36 8.15 14.34
N GLY A 88 8.62 7.92 14.68
CA GLY A 88 9.07 7.72 16.07
C GLY A 88 8.81 6.33 16.66
N ARG A 89 8.17 5.40 15.92
CA ARG A 89 7.98 4.00 16.34
C ARG A 89 9.26 3.17 16.16
N PRO A 90 9.46 2.11 16.95
CA PRO A 90 10.58 1.19 16.78
C PRO A 90 10.55 0.50 15.41
N LEU A 91 11.72 0.19 14.85
CA LEU A 91 11.85 -0.42 13.53
C LEU A 91 11.07 -1.72 13.41
N GLU A 92 11.00 -2.50 14.49
CA GLU A 92 10.30 -3.76 14.58
C GLU A 92 8.78 -3.58 14.36
N GLU A 93 8.18 -2.51 14.90
CA GLU A 93 6.77 -2.17 14.71
C GLU A 93 6.50 -1.71 13.26
N VAL A 94 7.40 -0.88 12.72
CA VAL A 94 7.36 -0.42 11.32
C VAL A 94 7.44 -1.60 10.34
N ALA A 95 8.34 -2.54 10.62
CA ALA A 95 8.57 -3.71 9.79
C ALA A 95 7.40 -4.72 9.89
N ALA A 96 6.88 -4.94 11.09
CA ALA A 96 5.75 -5.84 11.34
C ALA A 96 4.47 -5.42 10.61
N ARG A 97 4.24 -4.10 10.43
CA ARG A 97 3.02 -3.57 9.80
C ARG A 97 2.75 -4.17 8.41
N HIS A 98 3.77 -4.30 7.57
CA HIS A 98 3.62 -4.84 6.21
C HIS A 98 4.00 -6.32 6.11
N ALA A 99 4.89 -6.80 6.98
CA ALA A 99 5.30 -8.22 6.99
C ALA A 99 4.15 -9.17 7.33
N ASN A 100 3.16 -8.71 8.10
CA ASN A 100 2.01 -9.52 8.54
C ASN A 100 0.80 -9.43 7.61
N LEU A 101 0.88 -8.65 6.52
CA LEU A 101 -0.21 -8.54 5.55
C LEU A 101 -0.09 -9.61 4.48
N ILE A 102 -1.15 -10.38 4.30
CA ILE A 102 -1.30 -11.27 3.16
C ILE A 102 -1.85 -10.45 2.01
N THR A 103 -1.13 -10.45 0.89
CA THR A 103 -1.55 -9.74 -0.32
C THR A 103 -2.15 -10.72 -1.32
N GLY A 104 -3.44 -10.57 -1.54
CA GLY A 104 -4.15 -11.21 -2.63
C GLY A 104 -3.90 -10.47 -3.93
N GLY A 105 -3.57 -11.17 -5.00
CA GLY A 105 -3.36 -10.52 -6.30
C GLY A 105 -3.95 -11.31 -7.44
N ARG A 106 -4.54 -10.59 -8.40
CA ARG A 106 -5.00 -11.12 -9.68
C ARG A 106 -4.36 -10.36 -10.82
N ARG A 107 -4.03 -11.06 -11.91
CA ARG A 107 -3.57 -10.42 -13.15
C ARG A 107 -4.73 -9.77 -13.87
N MET A 108 -4.59 -8.50 -14.20
CA MET A 108 -5.58 -7.72 -14.93
C MET A 108 -4.88 -6.63 -15.75
N THR A 109 -5.48 -6.26 -16.88
CA THR A 109 -4.98 -5.15 -17.69
C THR A 109 -5.25 -3.83 -16.98
N VAL A 110 -4.35 -2.85 -17.11
CA VAL A 110 -4.51 -1.55 -16.44
C VAL A 110 -5.79 -0.80 -16.81
N SER A 111 -6.43 -1.12 -17.93
CA SER A 111 -7.71 -0.53 -18.37
C SER A 111 -8.96 -1.19 -17.78
N SER A 112 -8.82 -2.25 -16.97
CA SER A 112 -9.95 -2.96 -16.35
C SER A 112 -10.77 -2.11 -15.37
N THR A 113 -10.27 -0.93 -15.00
CA THR A 113 -10.98 0.06 -14.17
C THR A 113 -12.34 0.50 -14.71
N ALA A 114 -12.58 0.34 -16.02
CA ALA A 114 -13.86 0.66 -16.65
C ALA A 114 -14.94 -0.40 -16.39
N SER A 115 -14.54 -1.63 -16.06
CA SER A 115 -15.40 -2.78 -15.80
C SER A 115 -14.69 -3.69 -14.78
N PRO A 116 -14.65 -3.30 -13.51
CA PRO A 116 -13.93 -4.05 -12.48
C PRO A 116 -14.55 -5.42 -12.25
N ASP A 117 -13.71 -6.42 -12.00
CA ASP A 117 -14.15 -7.69 -11.43
C ASP A 117 -14.26 -7.56 -9.90
N ASP A 118 -14.69 -8.64 -9.25
CA ASP A 118 -14.84 -8.73 -7.79
C ASP A 118 -13.56 -8.33 -7.04
N VAL A 119 -12.39 -8.80 -7.49
CA VAL A 119 -11.10 -8.48 -6.87
C VAL A 119 -10.78 -6.99 -7.01
N LEU A 120 -10.97 -6.40 -8.20
CA LEU A 120 -10.71 -4.98 -8.40
C LEU A 120 -11.73 -4.10 -7.64
N GLU A 121 -13.00 -4.50 -7.59
CA GLU A 121 -14.04 -3.79 -6.85
C GLU A 121 -13.72 -3.75 -5.35
N ALA A 122 -13.39 -4.91 -4.75
CA ALA A 122 -12.95 -4.98 -3.35
C ALA A 122 -11.70 -4.11 -3.11
N THR A 123 -10.73 -4.15 -4.03
CA THR A 123 -9.52 -3.32 -3.98
C THR A 123 -9.84 -1.82 -4.00
N GLN A 124 -10.80 -1.40 -4.84
CA GLN A 124 -11.23 -0.01 -4.95
C GLN A 124 -11.97 0.45 -3.69
N VAL A 125 -12.84 -0.38 -3.12
CA VAL A 125 -13.54 -0.08 -1.86
C VAL A 125 -12.53 0.12 -0.72
N ILE A 126 -11.55 -0.76 -0.60
CA ILE A 126 -10.47 -0.64 0.40
C ILE A 126 -9.66 0.64 0.16
N ALA A 127 -9.36 0.99 -1.10
CA ALA A 127 -8.65 2.23 -1.43
C ALA A 127 -9.40 3.50 -0.99
N MET A 128 -10.74 3.48 -1.06
CA MET A 128 -11.61 4.58 -0.67
C MET A 128 -11.73 4.75 0.84
N SER A 129 -11.56 3.69 1.61
CA SER A 129 -11.74 3.73 3.07
C SER A 129 -10.65 4.56 3.75
N SER A 130 -11.04 5.33 4.77
CA SER A 130 -10.11 6.01 5.68
C SER A 130 -9.62 5.11 6.81
N GLY A 131 -10.29 3.99 7.06
CA GLY A 131 -10.01 3.07 8.16
C GLY A 131 -10.05 1.61 7.73
N SER A 132 -9.79 0.72 8.69
CA SER A 132 -9.74 -0.71 8.43
C SER A 132 -11.07 -1.26 7.90
N VAL A 133 -11.01 -2.21 6.97
CA VAL A 133 -12.18 -2.84 6.37
C VAL A 133 -12.00 -4.36 6.32
N ASP A 134 -13.00 -5.10 6.80
CA ASP A 134 -12.97 -6.56 6.74
C ASP A 134 -13.17 -7.05 5.30
N VAL A 135 -12.26 -7.91 4.87
CA VAL A 135 -12.24 -8.49 3.52
C VAL A 135 -12.07 -9.99 3.61
N GLU A 136 -12.79 -10.71 2.76
CA GLU A 136 -12.65 -12.14 2.54
C GLU A 136 -11.92 -12.38 1.23
N MET A 137 -11.00 -13.35 1.22
CA MET A 137 -10.25 -13.74 0.03
C MET A 137 -10.13 -15.26 -0.08
N ASP A 138 -10.47 -15.77 -1.27
CA ASP A 138 -10.29 -17.17 -1.66
C ASP A 138 -9.06 -17.28 -2.56
N PHE A 139 -8.08 -18.09 -2.17
CA PHE A 139 -6.84 -18.26 -2.92
C PHE A 139 -6.90 -19.47 -3.86
N GLU A 140 -6.29 -19.32 -5.04
CA GLU A 140 -6.18 -20.43 -6.02
C GLU A 140 -5.37 -21.60 -5.45
N ARG A 141 -4.34 -21.28 -4.65
CA ARG A 141 -3.51 -22.24 -3.94
C ARG A 141 -3.25 -21.75 -2.52
N PRO A 142 -3.19 -22.66 -1.54
CA PRO A 142 -2.87 -22.29 -0.17
C PRO A 142 -1.55 -21.52 -0.06
N ILE A 143 -1.56 -20.40 0.64
CA ILE A 143 -0.40 -19.53 0.85
C ILE A 143 0.35 -19.98 2.10
N PRO A 144 1.67 -20.21 2.02
CA PRO A 144 2.48 -20.46 3.20
C PRO A 144 2.67 -19.17 4.03
N ILE A 145 2.26 -19.21 5.29
CA ILE A 145 2.44 -18.20 6.33
C ILE A 145 3.51 -18.70 7.31
N GLY A 146 4.21 -17.77 7.98
CA GLY A 146 5.30 -18.11 8.91
C GLY A 146 6.64 -18.37 8.22
N GLY A 147 6.70 -18.14 6.90
CA GLY A 147 7.96 -18.06 6.16
C GLY A 147 8.67 -16.73 6.38
N ASN A 148 9.96 -16.69 6.03
CA ASN A 148 10.73 -15.44 6.04
C ASN A 148 10.07 -14.41 5.12
N PRO A 149 9.79 -13.17 5.58
CA PRO A 149 9.24 -12.14 4.72
C PRO A 149 10.20 -11.84 3.58
N THR A 150 9.62 -11.48 2.45
CA THR A 150 10.40 -11.10 1.26
C THR A 150 10.82 -9.64 1.41
N PHE A 151 12.08 -9.35 1.08
CA PHE A 151 12.59 -7.98 1.05
C PHE A 151 12.71 -7.55 -0.42
N ASP A 152 12.05 -6.46 -0.83
CA ASP A 152 12.31 -5.84 -2.15
C ASP A 152 13.66 -5.08 -2.13
N SER A 153 14.12 -4.69 -3.31
CA SER A 153 15.18 -3.72 -3.58
C SER A 153 15.12 -2.41 -2.77
N MET A 154 13.99 -2.05 -2.16
CA MET A 154 13.83 -0.90 -1.26
C MET A 154 13.70 -1.30 0.23
N SER A 155 13.94 -2.57 0.57
CA SER A 155 14.12 -3.12 1.93
C SER A 155 12.89 -3.11 2.85
N THR A 156 11.69 -2.80 2.37
CA THR A 156 10.46 -3.03 3.14
C THR A 156 10.12 -4.52 3.14
N PRO A 157 9.93 -5.16 4.31
CA PRO A 157 9.46 -6.53 4.38
C PRO A 157 8.02 -6.59 3.86
N LEU A 158 7.80 -7.45 2.88
CA LEU A 158 6.49 -7.77 2.35
C LEU A 158 6.05 -9.11 2.93
N GLY A 159 4.81 -9.16 3.38
CA GLY A 159 4.17 -10.39 3.81
C GLY A 159 3.89 -11.35 2.65
N PRO A 160 3.27 -12.50 2.97
CA PRO A 160 2.94 -13.52 1.99
C PRO A 160 2.03 -13.00 0.88
N SER A 161 2.11 -13.59 -0.32
CA SER A 161 1.23 -13.23 -1.44
C SER A 161 0.79 -14.46 -2.22
N GLY A 162 -0.45 -14.46 -2.70
CA GLY A 162 -1.01 -15.56 -3.48
C GLY A 162 -2.06 -15.10 -4.49
N ASP A 163 -2.32 -15.94 -5.49
CA ASP A 163 -3.29 -15.65 -6.55
C ASP A 163 -4.71 -15.84 -6.01
N VAL A 164 -5.58 -14.88 -6.28
CA VAL A 164 -6.93 -14.82 -5.71
C VAL A 164 -8.00 -15.19 -6.74
N LEU A 165 -8.90 -16.10 -6.34
CA LEU A 165 -10.09 -16.51 -7.08
C LEU A 165 -11.31 -15.65 -6.77
N ARG A 166 -11.39 -15.06 -5.57
CA ARG A 166 -12.43 -14.11 -5.20
C ARG A 166 -11.96 -13.21 -4.07
N ALA A 167 -12.35 -11.94 -4.11
CA ALA A 167 -12.24 -11.07 -2.95
C ALA A 167 -13.54 -10.29 -2.75
N GLU A 168 -13.98 -10.15 -1.50
CA GLU A 168 -15.20 -9.44 -1.15
C GLU A 168 -15.01 -8.62 0.12
N VAL A 169 -15.48 -7.37 0.09
CA VAL A 169 -15.55 -6.54 1.28
C VAL A 169 -16.83 -6.89 2.04
N VAL A 170 -16.66 -7.49 3.22
CA VAL A 170 -17.76 -7.92 4.10
C VAL A 170 -18.03 -6.94 5.24
N GLY A 171 -17.06 -6.07 5.53
CA GLY A 171 -17.15 -5.03 6.56
C GLY A 171 -17.64 -3.67 6.06
N HIS A 172 -17.89 -2.75 6.99
CA HIS A 172 -18.24 -1.37 6.66
C HIS A 172 -16.99 -0.55 6.26
N ALA A 173 -16.96 -0.07 5.01
CA ALA A 173 -15.95 0.88 4.56
C ALA A 173 -16.34 2.32 4.92
N ASN A 174 -15.55 2.98 5.76
CA ASN A 174 -15.75 4.39 6.08
C ASN A 174 -15.12 5.26 4.97
N ILE A 175 -15.94 5.73 4.04
CA ILE A 175 -15.49 6.54 2.89
C ILE A 175 -15.74 8.02 3.19
N PRO A 176 -14.69 8.87 3.25
CA PRO A 176 -14.87 10.31 3.41
C PRO A 176 -15.73 10.88 2.28
N ARG A 177 -16.69 11.77 2.61
CA ARG A 177 -17.61 12.38 1.61
C ARG A 177 -16.88 13.02 0.42
N LYS A 178 -15.72 13.63 0.67
CA LYS A 178 -14.92 14.25 -0.39
C LYS A 178 -14.32 13.22 -1.33
N VAL A 179 -13.88 12.07 -0.81
CA VAL A 179 -13.38 10.95 -1.62
C VAL A 179 -14.48 10.44 -2.54
N ASP A 180 -15.66 10.15 -1.99
CA ASP A 180 -16.83 9.71 -2.75
C ASP A 180 -17.20 10.71 -3.87
N SER A 181 -17.28 12.00 -3.51
CA SER A 181 -17.57 13.08 -4.47
C SER A 181 -16.54 13.18 -5.60
N VAL A 182 -15.25 13.08 -5.31
CA VAL A 182 -14.17 13.20 -6.31
C VAL A 182 -14.15 11.99 -7.25
N ILE A 183 -14.42 10.78 -6.72
CA ILE A 183 -14.45 9.54 -7.51
C ILE A 183 -15.65 9.51 -8.44
N GLY A 184 -16.79 10.03 -7.96
CA GLY A 184 -18.00 10.24 -8.76
C GLY A 184 -17.76 11.18 -9.94
N GLU A 185 -16.75 12.05 -9.89
CA GLU A 185 -16.49 12.99 -10.97
C GLU A 185 -15.73 12.41 -12.16
N THR A 186 -16.35 12.48 -13.33
CA THR A 186 -15.90 11.71 -14.50
C THR A 186 -14.98 12.48 -15.43
N ASP A 187 -14.91 13.82 -15.33
CA ASP A 187 -14.06 14.66 -16.17
C ASP A 187 -12.97 15.43 -15.40
N LEU A 188 -12.78 15.11 -14.11
CA LEU A 188 -11.78 15.75 -13.26
C LEU A 188 -10.37 15.18 -13.54
N PRO A 189 -9.36 16.00 -13.89
CA PRO A 189 -7.97 15.55 -14.00
C PRO A 189 -7.41 15.05 -12.66
N ALA A 190 -6.53 14.05 -12.70
CA ALA A 190 -5.98 13.45 -11.48
C ALA A 190 -5.22 14.46 -10.60
N SER A 191 -4.53 15.43 -11.20
CA SER A 191 -3.82 16.50 -10.50
C SER A 191 -4.74 17.46 -9.76
N GLU A 192 -5.89 17.78 -10.34
CA GLU A 192 -6.91 18.62 -9.71
C GLU A 192 -7.62 17.85 -8.59
N ALA A 193 -7.99 16.58 -8.86
CA ALA A 193 -8.54 15.67 -7.86
C ALA A 193 -7.63 15.53 -6.64
N ALA A 194 -6.33 15.31 -6.83
CA ALA A 194 -5.35 15.23 -5.76
C ALA A 194 -5.32 16.52 -4.93
N GLY A 195 -5.27 17.69 -5.58
CA GLY A 195 -5.30 18.98 -4.90
C GLY A 195 -6.59 19.21 -4.10
N GLU A 196 -7.75 18.85 -4.64
CA GLU A 196 -9.04 18.96 -3.94
C GLU A 196 -9.13 18.04 -2.71
N LEU A 197 -8.61 16.82 -2.83
CA LEU A 197 -8.54 15.87 -1.73
C LEU A 197 -7.63 16.38 -0.61
N THR A 198 -6.42 16.82 -0.94
CA THR A 198 -5.48 17.40 0.04
C THR A 198 -6.04 18.64 0.73
N ASN A 199 -6.65 19.56 -0.01
CA ASN A 199 -7.29 20.76 0.57
C ASN A 199 -8.45 20.41 1.53
N SER A 200 -9.01 19.21 1.42
CA SER A 200 -10.09 18.72 2.28
C SER A 200 -9.58 17.84 3.43
N GLY A 201 -8.27 17.77 3.65
CA GLY A 201 -7.65 17.01 4.73
C GLY A 201 -7.40 15.53 4.43
N ILE A 202 -7.51 15.09 3.16
CA ILE A 202 -7.19 13.72 2.78
C ILE A 202 -5.67 13.58 2.59
N GLY A 203 -5.07 12.62 3.32
CA GLY A 203 -3.63 12.38 3.31
C GLY A 203 -3.10 11.78 2.01
N GLU A 204 -1.81 12.01 1.75
CA GLU A 204 -1.11 11.58 0.52
C GLU A 204 -1.13 10.07 0.31
N ALA A 205 -1.10 9.28 1.39
CA ALA A 205 -1.17 7.84 1.34
C ALA A 205 -2.51 7.35 0.77
N GLN A 206 -3.63 7.97 1.17
CA GLN A 206 -4.94 7.63 0.63
C GLN A 206 -5.06 8.09 -0.83
N ILE A 207 -4.57 9.29 -1.18
CA ILE A 207 -4.54 9.78 -2.57
C ILE A 207 -3.75 8.82 -3.47
N SER A 208 -2.59 8.33 -2.99
CA SER A 208 -1.76 7.35 -3.71
C SER A 208 -2.50 6.03 -3.93
N ARG A 209 -3.27 5.55 -2.95
CA ARG A 209 -4.11 4.34 -3.09
C ARG A 209 -5.24 4.55 -4.10
N LEU A 210 -5.90 5.70 -4.06
CA LEU A 210 -6.95 6.07 -5.02
C LEU A 210 -6.41 6.15 -6.45
N LEU A 211 -5.21 6.72 -6.63
CA LEU A 211 -4.56 6.76 -7.94
C LEU A 211 -4.17 5.35 -8.41
N SER A 212 -3.55 4.55 -7.54
CA SER A 212 -3.06 3.21 -7.88
C SER A 212 -4.19 2.24 -8.25
N SER A 213 -5.32 2.32 -7.54
CA SER A 213 -6.56 1.55 -7.83
C SER A 213 -7.36 2.09 -9.02
N GLY A 214 -6.86 3.15 -9.68
CA GLY A 214 -7.46 3.73 -10.88
C GLY A 214 -8.76 4.47 -10.63
N LEU A 215 -8.94 5.06 -9.46
CA LEU A 215 -10.13 5.84 -9.08
C LEU A 215 -10.01 7.32 -9.41
N LEU A 216 -8.79 7.83 -9.62
CA LEU A 216 -8.55 9.25 -9.92
C LEU A 216 -8.32 9.53 -11.41
N GLY A 217 -8.77 10.71 -11.85
CA GLY A 217 -8.62 11.20 -13.21
C GLY A 217 -9.87 11.00 -14.07
N LYS A 218 -9.80 11.49 -15.31
CA LYS A 218 -10.90 11.42 -16.28
C LYS A 218 -11.29 9.96 -16.54
N LYS A 219 -12.57 9.63 -16.49
CA LYS A 219 -13.10 8.24 -16.57
C LYS A 219 -12.50 7.42 -17.70
N LYS A 220 -12.39 7.99 -18.91
CA LYS A 220 -11.83 7.31 -20.10
C LYS A 220 -10.31 7.05 -20.04
N ARG A 221 -9.61 7.66 -19.09
CA ARG A 221 -8.15 7.59 -18.92
C ARG A 221 -7.73 7.00 -17.57
N ARG A 222 -8.69 6.67 -16.69
CA ARG A 222 -8.43 5.97 -15.43
C ARG A 222 -7.75 4.64 -15.74
N LYS A 223 -6.67 4.36 -15.03
CA LYS A 223 -5.89 3.13 -15.18
C LYS A 223 -5.39 2.69 -13.82
N LEU A 224 -5.17 1.40 -13.66
CA LEU A 224 -4.32 0.92 -12.57
C LEU A 224 -2.92 1.47 -12.75
N VAL A 225 -2.40 2.07 -11.68
CA VAL A 225 -1.04 2.61 -11.63
C VAL A 225 -0.27 1.76 -10.63
N PRO A 226 0.87 1.15 -11.02
CA PRO A 226 1.72 0.44 -10.08
C PRO A 226 1.98 1.27 -8.82
N THR A 227 1.86 0.67 -7.63
CA THR A 227 1.86 1.41 -6.35
C THR A 227 3.05 2.35 -6.21
N ARG A 228 4.23 1.91 -6.66
CA ARG A 228 5.43 2.76 -6.66
C ARG A 228 5.28 4.01 -7.52
N TRP A 229 4.71 3.87 -8.71
CA TRP A 229 4.46 5.01 -9.61
C TRP A 229 3.34 5.87 -9.04
N GLY A 230 2.29 5.28 -8.46
CA GLY A 230 1.20 6.03 -7.82
C GLY A 230 1.68 6.92 -6.68
N ILE A 231 2.62 6.44 -5.85
CA ILE A 231 3.26 7.24 -4.80
C ILE A 231 4.06 8.40 -5.42
N THR A 232 4.92 8.11 -6.39
CA THR A 232 5.74 9.15 -7.05
C THR A 232 4.90 10.18 -7.80
N ASP A 233 3.85 9.75 -8.51
CA ASP A 233 2.95 10.62 -9.25
C ASP A 233 2.13 11.51 -8.31
N THR A 234 1.69 10.96 -7.17
CA THR A 234 1.00 11.73 -6.13
C THR A 234 1.93 12.82 -5.56
N ASP A 235 3.15 12.44 -5.18
CA ASP A 235 4.17 13.37 -4.70
C ASP A 235 4.48 14.47 -5.75
N ASP A 236 4.67 14.11 -7.01
CA ASP A 236 4.92 15.05 -8.10
C ASP A 236 3.76 16.05 -8.30
N MET A 237 2.51 15.56 -8.29
CA MET A 237 1.32 16.41 -8.44
C MET A 237 1.18 17.41 -7.29
N LEU A 238 1.36 16.95 -6.04
CA LEU A 238 1.22 17.79 -4.85
C LEU A 238 2.41 18.75 -4.71
N SER A 239 3.63 18.28 -4.92
CA SER A 239 4.84 19.09 -4.86
C SER A 239 4.84 20.23 -5.88
N LYS A 240 4.41 19.98 -7.13
CA LYS A 240 4.29 21.03 -8.15
C LYS A 240 3.30 22.12 -7.76
N ARG A 241 2.21 21.75 -7.07
CA ARG A 241 1.22 22.69 -6.55
C ARG A 241 1.78 23.50 -5.38
N LEU A 242 2.40 22.85 -4.40
CA LEU A 242 3.06 23.57 -3.31
C LEU A 242 4.15 24.53 -3.83
N TRP A 243 4.91 24.10 -4.84
CA TRP A 243 5.92 24.92 -5.49
C TRP A 243 5.36 26.17 -6.20
N SER A 244 4.13 26.14 -6.71
CA SER A 244 3.49 27.37 -7.19
C SER A 244 3.21 28.35 -6.06
N ASP A 245 2.82 27.84 -4.89
CA ASP A 245 2.41 28.65 -3.76
C ASP A 245 3.61 29.24 -3.02
N VAL A 246 4.70 28.48 -2.86
CA VAL A 246 5.98 28.91 -2.25
C VAL A 246 6.49 30.23 -2.85
N ARG A 247 6.31 30.45 -4.15
CA ARG A 247 6.76 31.68 -4.86
C ARG A 247 6.06 32.95 -4.39
N TYR A 248 4.92 32.82 -3.72
CA TYR A 248 4.15 33.94 -3.19
C TYR A 248 4.33 34.15 -1.69
N HIS A 249 5.08 33.28 -1.00
CA HIS A 249 5.39 33.44 0.41
C HIS A 249 6.59 34.38 0.62
N PRO A 250 6.62 35.16 1.72
CA PRO A 250 7.78 35.97 2.08
C PRO A 250 9.04 35.10 2.23
N PRO A 251 10.22 35.61 1.83
CA PRO A 251 11.47 34.89 2.05
C PRO A 251 11.75 34.75 3.55
N ILE A 252 12.28 33.61 3.95
CA ILE A 252 12.79 33.38 5.31
C ILE A 252 14.23 33.89 5.34
N ASP A 253 14.46 35.05 5.97
CA ASP A 253 15.76 35.70 6.10
C ASP A 253 16.46 35.40 7.44
N LYS A 254 15.79 34.68 8.35
CA LYS A 254 16.24 34.38 9.71
C LYS A 254 15.92 32.95 10.09
N VAL A 255 16.75 32.39 10.98
CA VAL A 255 16.47 31.08 11.60
C VAL A 255 15.26 31.23 12.51
N LEU A 256 14.20 30.48 12.20
CA LEU A 256 13.03 30.35 13.06
C LEU A 256 13.19 29.06 13.88
N VAL A 257 12.95 29.16 15.19
CA VAL A 257 12.90 28.02 16.11
C VAL A 257 11.44 27.83 16.48
N PHE A 258 10.92 26.63 16.26
CA PHE A 258 9.55 26.24 16.62
C PHE A 258 9.62 25.25 17.78
N GLU A 259 8.76 25.41 18.77
CA GLU A 259 8.60 24.50 19.92
C GLU A 259 7.74 23.28 19.55
#